data_AF-A0A816TM72-F1
#
_entry.id   AF-A0A816TM72-F1
#
_cell.length_a   1.000
_cell.length_b   1.000
_cell.length_c   1.000
_cell.angle_alpha   90.00
_cell.angle_beta   90.00
_cell.angle_gamma   90.00
#
_symmetry.space_group_name_H-M   'P 1'
#
loop_
_entity.id
_entity.type
_entity.pdbx_description
1 polymer ?
#
loop_
_entity_poly.entity_id
_entity_poly.type
_entity_poly.pdbx_seq_one_letter_code
_entity_poly.pdbx_strand_id
1 'polypeptide(L)'
;MSNCVRLPAIIPNNSDSNLYSQNKCSRQQLVDAVNSPYDSKTAAEIFHVPTSTIRRNRGESSLRSHVGRPSYLSNDEELYFVSLLQLLPKYGFHVSREIALQLATAYCQSLGLSYRPGVKWLRLFMNRHANDIKWQREGKMEQERAKGFSAQIKYVRWETV
;
A
#
# COMPACT_ATOMS: atom_id res chain seq x y z
N MET A 1 64.71 -21.54 -39.22
CA MET A 1 63.94 -22.69 -38.70
C MET A 1 63.41 -22.30 -37.32
N SER A 2 62.18 -21.78 -37.26
CA SER A 2 61.59 -21.25 -36.03
C SER A 2 60.57 -22.25 -35.49
N ASN A 3 60.84 -22.77 -34.29
CA ASN A 3 59.97 -23.71 -33.59
C ASN A 3 58.83 -22.97 -32.89
N CYS A 4 57.60 -23.14 -33.39
CA CYS A 4 56.37 -22.75 -32.69
C CYS A 4 56.04 -23.78 -31.61
N VAL A 5 56.26 -23.43 -30.35
CA VAL A 5 55.81 -24.23 -29.20
C VAL A 5 54.35 -23.90 -28.92
N ARG A 6 53.46 -24.89 -29.07
CA ARG A 6 52.02 -24.80 -28.77
C ARG A 6 51.80 -24.95 -27.26
N LEU A 7 51.30 -23.92 -26.60
CA LEU A 7 50.87 -23.99 -25.21
C LEU A 7 49.50 -24.71 -25.11
N PRO A 8 49.30 -25.58 -24.10
CA PRO A 8 48.03 -26.26 -23.88
C PRO A 8 46.97 -25.30 -23.32
N ALA A 9 45.75 -25.42 -23.85
CA ALA A 9 44.58 -24.66 -23.40
C ALA A 9 44.15 -25.12 -22.00
N ILE A 10 44.17 -24.19 -21.03
CA ILE A 10 43.62 -24.39 -19.69
C ILE A 10 42.09 -24.22 -19.81
N ILE A 11 41.36 -25.32 -19.62
CA ILE A 11 39.89 -25.30 -19.53
C ILE A 11 39.52 -24.88 -18.10
N PRO A 12 38.80 -23.78 -17.87
CA PRO A 12 38.31 -23.45 -16.54
C PRO A 12 37.22 -24.45 -16.13
N ASN A 13 37.47 -25.15 -15.02
CA ASN A 13 36.49 -25.97 -14.32
C ASN A 13 35.37 -25.07 -13.77
N ASN A 14 34.24 -25.01 -14.48
CA ASN A 14 32.98 -24.46 -13.96
C ASN A 14 32.38 -25.49 -13.00
N SER A 15 32.70 -25.35 -11.71
CA SER A 15 32.19 -26.20 -10.65
C SER A 15 31.37 -25.43 -9.61
N ASP A 16 30.53 -24.47 -10.03
CA ASP A 16 29.68 -23.70 -9.10
C ASP A 16 28.19 -23.67 -9.53
N SER A 17 27.69 -24.72 -10.18
CA SER A 17 26.28 -24.85 -10.52
C SER A 17 25.55 -25.82 -9.60
N ASN A 18 25.55 -25.59 -8.27
CA ASN A 18 24.61 -26.29 -7.38
C ASN A 18 24.36 -25.61 -6.01
N LEU A 19 24.20 -24.29 -6.01
CA LEU A 19 23.75 -23.52 -4.84
C LEU A 19 22.32 -22.96 -5.01
N TYR A 20 21.45 -23.70 -5.69
CA TYR A 20 19.99 -23.46 -5.67
C TYR A 20 19.31 -24.15 -4.48
N SER A 21 20.03 -24.25 -3.36
CA SER A 21 19.43 -24.58 -2.07
C SER A 21 18.60 -23.39 -1.62
N GLN A 22 17.29 -23.54 -1.84
CA GLN A 22 16.13 -22.91 -1.22
C GLN A 22 16.37 -21.95 -0.03
N ASN A 23 17.16 -20.90 -0.20
CA ASN A 23 17.13 -19.74 0.68
C ASN A 23 15.82 -19.01 0.40
N LYS A 24 14.76 -19.48 1.06
CA LYS A 24 13.45 -18.86 1.10
C LYS A 24 13.65 -17.47 1.70
N CYS A 25 13.75 -16.45 0.85
CA CYS A 25 13.83 -15.07 1.31
C CYS A 25 12.56 -14.75 2.10
N SER A 26 12.69 -14.08 3.25
CA SER A 26 11.53 -13.64 4.01
C SER A 26 10.69 -12.70 3.15
N ARG A 27 9.35 -12.81 3.25
CA ARG A 27 8.43 -11.92 2.52
C ARG A 27 8.77 -10.45 2.79
N GLN A 28 9.15 -10.11 4.01
CA GLN A 28 9.51 -8.75 4.39
C GLN A 28 10.77 -8.26 3.65
N GLN A 29 11.84 -9.07 3.61
CA GLN A 29 13.07 -8.74 2.89
C GLN A 29 12.83 -8.51 1.40
N LEU A 30 11.93 -9.31 0.80
CA LEU A 30 11.54 -9.12 -0.60
C LEU A 30 10.78 -7.80 -0.80
N VAL A 31 9.85 -7.47 0.11
CA VAL A 31 9.12 -6.19 0.08
C VAL A 31 10.10 -5.03 0.21
N ASP A 32 11.03 -5.08 1.17
CA ASP A 32 12.02 -4.01 1.38
C ASP A 32 12.94 -3.85 0.17
N ALA A 33 13.42 -4.97 -0.41
CA ALA A 33 14.26 -4.97 -1.61
C ALA A 33 13.54 -4.40 -2.84
N VAL A 34 12.28 -4.78 -3.06
CA VAL A 34 11.47 -4.33 -4.21
C VAL A 34 11.13 -2.85 -4.11
N ASN A 35 10.90 -2.33 -2.90
CA ASN A 35 10.55 -0.93 -2.66
C ASN A 35 11.77 -0.01 -2.46
N SER A 36 12.99 -0.57 -2.38
CA SER A 36 14.20 0.23 -2.20
C SER A 36 14.52 1.12 -3.42
N PRO A 37 15.17 2.28 -3.21
CA PRO A 37 15.56 3.18 -4.30
C PRO A 37 16.76 2.66 -5.13
N TYR A 38 17.34 1.52 -4.73
CA TYR A 38 18.56 0.99 -5.33
C TYR A 38 18.30 0.17 -6.59
N ASP A 39 19.34 0.00 -7.41
CA ASP A 39 19.29 -0.90 -8.56
C ASP A 39 19.22 -2.36 -8.13
N SER A 40 18.68 -3.24 -8.98
CA SER A 40 18.40 -4.64 -8.57
C SER A 40 19.65 -5.40 -8.12
N LYS A 41 20.84 -5.04 -8.62
CA LYS A 41 22.12 -5.65 -8.19
C LYS A 41 22.48 -5.19 -6.77
N THR A 42 22.47 -3.88 -6.54
CA THR A 42 22.77 -3.28 -5.24
C THR A 42 21.75 -3.69 -4.17
N ALA A 43 20.46 -3.73 -4.51
CA ALA A 43 19.41 -4.23 -3.63
C ALA A 43 19.59 -5.73 -3.30
N ALA A 44 20.07 -6.53 -4.25
CA ALA A 44 20.31 -7.95 -4.00
C ALA A 44 21.40 -8.17 -2.95
N GLU A 45 22.46 -7.37 -2.99
CA GLU A 45 23.55 -7.41 -2.03
C GLU A 45 23.10 -6.95 -0.64
N ILE A 46 22.36 -5.83 -0.57
CA ILE A 46 21.91 -5.24 0.71
C ILE A 46 20.86 -6.11 1.42
N PHE A 47 19.86 -6.59 0.69
CA PHE A 47 18.70 -7.29 1.27
C PHE A 47 18.83 -8.82 1.19
N HIS A 48 19.94 -9.33 0.66
CA HIS A 48 20.19 -10.76 0.45
C HIS A 48 19.07 -11.47 -0.35
N VAL A 49 18.49 -10.77 -1.32
CA VAL A 49 17.44 -11.31 -2.21
C VAL A 49 18.01 -11.46 -3.61
N PRO A 50 17.89 -12.63 -4.28
CA PRO A 50 18.43 -12.80 -5.62
C PRO A 50 17.90 -11.75 -6.60
N THR A 51 18.80 -11.21 -7.44
CA THR A 51 18.49 -10.19 -8.45
C THR A 51 17.33 -10.59 -9.37
N SER A 52 17.27 -11.87 -9.75
CA SER A 52 16.20 -12.43 -10.58
C SER A 52 14.84 -12.37 -9.87
N THR A 53 14.81 -12.69 -8.57
CA THR A 53 13.62 -12.58 -7.73
C THR A 53 13.16 -11.13 -7.62
N ILE A 54 14.05 -10.17 -7.36
CA ILE A 54 13.69 -8.74 -7.32
C ILE A 54 13.11 -8.29 -8.66
N ARG A 55 13.77 -8.62 -9.78
CA ARG A 55 13.30 -8.24 -11.12
C ARG A 55 11.92 -8.79 -11.46
N ARG A 56 11.66 -10.06 -11.14
CA ARG A 56 10.35 -10.70 -11.36
C ARG A 56 9.25 -10.03 -10.54
N ASN A 57 9.54 -9.68 -9.29
CA ASN A 57 8.56 -9.15 -8.34
C ASN A 57 8.43 -7.61 -8.38
N ARG A 58 9.34 -6.90 -9.07
CA ARG A 58 9.23 -5.43 -9.26
C ARG A 58 7.96 -5.00 -9.98
N GLY A 59 7.36 -5.87 -10.80
CA GLY A 59 6.07 -5.60 -11.45
C GLY A 59 4.86 -6.06 -10.65
N GLU A 60 5.05 -6.74 -9.51
CA GLU A 60 3.97 -7.41 -8.81
C GLU A 60 3.24 -6.46 -7.85
N SER A 61 1.92 -6.34 -8.03
CA SER A 61 1.08 -5.40 -7.29
C SER A 61 0.90 -5.76 -5.81
N SER A 62 1.26 -6.98 -5.42
CA SER A 62 1.09 -7.53 -4.07
C SER A 62 2.27 -7.20 -3.14
N LEU A 63 3.42 -6.80 -3.70
CA LEU A 63 4.69 -6.64 -2.98
C LEU A 63 5.22 -5.20 -2.96
N ARG A 64 4.73 -4.30 -3.82
CA ARG A 64 5.04 -2.89 -3.61
C ARG A 64 4.14 -2.34 -2.51
N SER A 65 4.73 -1.65 -1.54
CA SER A 65 3.96 -0.84 -0.58
C SER A 65 3.29 0.34 -1.31
N HIS A 66 3.84 0.73 -2.46
CA HIS A 66 3.37 1.79 -3.34
C HIS A 66 2.90 1.23 -4.70
N VAL A 67 1.79 0.49 -4.72
CA VAL A 67 1.12 0.16 -5.99
C VAL A 67 -0.11 1.03 -6.15
N GLY A 68 0.07 2.10 -6.91
CA GLY A 68 -0.99 3.03 -7.28
C GLY A 68 -0.44 4.19 -8.07
N ARG A 69 -1.35 5.04 -8.56
CA ARG A 69 -1.02 6.40 -9.01
C ARG A 69 -0.11 7.04 -7.95
N PRO A 70 0.95 7.79 -8.33
CA PRO A 70 1.76 8.53 -7.37
C PRO A 70 0.84 9.23 -6.38
N SER A 71 1.15 9.11 -5.08
CA SER A 71 0.41 9.91 -4.12
C SER A 71 0.67 11.37 -4.50
N TYR A 72 -0.42 12.10 -4.70
CA TYR A 72 -0.36 13.54 -4.94
C TYR A 72 0.07 14.29 -3.67
N LEU A 73 0.11 13.58 -2.54
CA LEU A 73 0.47 14.07 -1.24
C LEU A 73 1.82 13.46 -0.84
N SER A 74 2.66 14.26 -0.18
CA SER A 74 3.82 13.77 0.55
C SER A 74 3.38 12.88 1.73
N ASN A 75 4.31 12.09 2.29
CA ASN A 75 3.99 11.25 3.45
C ASN A 75 3.46 12.09 4.63
N ASP A 76 4.05 13.26 4.87
CA ASP A 76 3.63 14.15 5.96
C ASP A 76 2.22 14.72 5.70
N GLU A 77 1.92 15.07 4.45
CA GLU A 77 0.60 15.53 4.04
C GLU A 77 -0.45 14.41 4.13
N GLU A 78 -0.09 13.17 3.78
CA GLU A 78 -0.97 12.01 3.96
C GLU A 78 -1.27 11.78 5.45
N LEU A 79 -0.24 11.77 6.30
CA LEU A 79 -0.40 11.59 7.75
C LEU A 79 -1.23 12.70 8.39
N TYR A 80 -1.06 13.94 7.95
CA TYR A 80 -1.92 15.03 8.39
C TYR A 80 -3.38 14.80 7.98
N PHE A 81 -3.63 14.38 6.74
CA PHE A 81 -4.98 14.06 6.30
C PHE A 81 -5.60 12.88 7.06
N VAL A 82 -4.81 11.85 7.40
CA VAL A 82 -5.24 10.75 8.31
C VAL A 82 -5.69 11.32 9.65
N SER A 83 -4.91 12.24 10.23
CA SER A 83 -5.24 12.85 11.53
C SER A 83 -6.56 13.63 11.50
N LEU A 84 -6.86 14.34 10.40
CA LEU A 84 -8.14 15.01 10.20
C LEU A 84 -9.31 14.03 10.18
N LEU A 85 -9.16 12.90 9.49
CA LEU A 85 -10.19 11.87 9.42
C LEU A 85 -10.42 11.17 10.77
N GLN A 86 -9.35 10.99 11.56
CA GLN A 86 -9.43 10.46 12.93
C GLN A 86 -10.07 11.45 13.91
N LEU A 87 -10.07 12.74 13.59
CA LEU A 87 -10.66 13.78 14.42
C LEU A 87 -12.20 13.78 14.33
N LEU A 88 -12.77 13.52 13.15
CA LEU A 88 -14.22 13.56 12.92
C LEU A 88 -15.05 12.74 13.93
N PRO A 89 -14.71 11.46 14.22
CA PRO A 89 -15.45 10.68 15.22
C PRO A 89 -15.40 11.27 16.63
N LYS A 90 -14.34 12.00 17.00
CA LYS A 90 -14.22 12.66 18.32
C LYS A 90 -15.24 13.79 18.48
N TYR A 91 -15.72 14.35 17.38
CA TYR A 91 -16.76 15.38 17.34
C TYR A 91 -18.16 14.81 17.01
N GLY A 92 -18.32 13.48 17.02
CA GLY A 92 -19.59 12.82 16.71
C GLY A 92 -19.92 12.72 15.21
N PHE A 93 -19.03 13.18 14.33
CA PHE A 93 -19.20 13.04 12.89
C PHE A 93 -18.77 11.66 12.42
N HIS A 94 -19.63 11.02 11.64
CA HIS A 94 -19.30 9.76 10.98
C HIS A 94 -18.58 10.04 9.66
N VAL A 95 -17.49 9.33 9.41
CA VAL A 95 -16.72 9.48 8.17
C VAL A 95 -17.42 8.72 7.04
N SER A 96 -18.34 9.39 6.34
CA SER A 96 -18.93 8.87 5.11
C SER A 96 -17.98 9.04 3.92
N ARG A 97 -18.21 8.30 2.83
CA ARG A 97 -17.43 8.43 1.60
C ARG A 97 -17.50 9.85 1.04
N GLU A 98 -18.68 10.46 1.10
CA GLU A 98 -18.95 11.80 0.59
C GLU A 98 -18.21 12.86 1.40
N ILE A 99 -18.27 12.78 2.73
CA ILE A 99 -17.56 13.69 3.62
C ILE A 99 -16.05 13.55 3.42
N ALA A 100 -15.54 12.32 3.34
CA ALA A 100 -14.12 12.08 3.11
C ALA A 100 -13.63 12.62 1.75
N LEU A 101 -14.44 12.50 0.68
CA LEU A 101 -14.11 13.08 -0.63
C LEU A 101 -14.16 14.61 -0.62
N GLN A 102 -15.13 15.21 0.06
CA GLN A 102 -15.22 16.67 0.20
C GLN A 102 -14.02 17.21 0.97
N LEU A 103 -13.66 16.58 2.09
CA LEU A 103 -12.48 16.95 2.87
C LEU A 103 -11.19 16.73 2.09
N ALA A 104 -11.05 15.62 1.37
CA ALA A 104 -9.88 15.39 0.52
C ALA A 104 -9.77 16.47 -0.57
N THR A 105 -10.89 16.87 -1.16
CA THR A 105 -10.91 17.92 -2.20
C THR A 105 -10.51 19.28 -1.60
N ALA A 106 -11.10 19.65 -0.46
CA ALA A 106 -10.77 20.90 0.23
C ALA A 106 -9.30 20.94 0.67
N TYR A 107 -8.79 19.80 1.16
CA TYR A 107 -7.40 19.68 1.57
C TYR A 107 -6.43 19.81 0.40
N CYS A 108 -6.64 19.08 -0.70
CA CYS A 108 -5.83 19.24 -1.93
C CYS A 108 -5.86 20.68 -2.45
N GLN A 109 -7.02 21.34 -2.41
CA GLN A 109 -7.15 22.75 -2.80
C GLN A 109 -6.36 23.68 -1.87
N SER A 110 -6.36 23.43 -0.56
CA SER A 110 -5.57 24.22 0.41
C SER A 110 -4.07 24.11 0.19
N LEU A 111 -3.60 22.99 -0.38
CA LEU A 111 -2.21 22.77 -0.78
C LEU A 111 -1.87 23.37 -2.16
N GLY A 112 -2.84 24.00 -2.84
CA GLY A 112 -2.66 24.54 -4.20
C GLY A 112 -2.61 23.48 -5.30
N LEU A 113 -3.00 22.23 -4.99
CA LEU A 113 -3.03 21.16 -5.99
C LEU A 113 -4.27 21.30 -6.87
N SER A 114 -4.07 21.34 -8.19
CA SER A 114 -5.17 21.31 -9.18
C SER A 114 -5.85 19.93 -9.28
N TYR A 115 -5.34 18.94 -8.55
CA TYR A 115 -5.82 17.58 -8.55
C TYR A 115 -7.12 17.44 -7.74
N ARG A 116 -8.16 16.87 -8.37
CA ARG A 116 -9.41 16.51 -7.70
C ARG A 116 -9.43 15.03 -7.31
N PRO A 117 -9.40 14.69 -6.02
CA PRO A 117 -9.42 13.30 -5.57
C PRO A 117 -10.78 12.64 -5.92
N GLY A 118 -10.71 11.45 -6.52
CA GLY A 118 -11.88 10.65 -6.88
C GLY A 118 -12.08 9.45 -5.96
N VAL A 119 -13.22 8.76 -6.12
CA VAL A 119 -13.58 7.55 -5.32
C VAL A 119 -12.48 6.48 -5.36
N LYS A 120 -11.85 6.27 -6.53
CA LYS A 120 -10.75 5.30 -6.66
C LYS A 120 -9.53 5.70 -5.84
N TRP A 121 -9.17 6.99 -5.85
CA TRP A 121 -8.07 7.51 -5.04
C TRP A 121 -8.36 7.34 -3.55
N LEU A 122 -9.57 7.71 -3.12
CA LEU A 122 -9.97 7.58 -1.72
C LEU A 122 -9.94 6.12 -1.27
N ARG A 123 -10.42 5.17 -2.09
CA ARG A 123 -10.35 3.73 -1.78
C ARG A 123 -8.90 3.27 -1.59
N LEU A 124 -7.99 3.68 -2.47
CA LEU A 124 -6.58 3.33 -2.35
C LEU A 124 -5.95 3.95 -1.11
N PHE A 125 -6.24 5.23 -0.83
CA PHE A 125 -5.80 5.92 0.39
C PHE A 125 -6.26 5.20 1.66
N MET A 126 -7.55 4.87 1.75
CA MET A 126 -8.11 4.15 2.90
C MET A 126 -7.52 2.74 3.06
N ASN A 127 -7.23 2.06 1.95
CA ASN A 127 -6.57 0.76 2.00
C ASN A 127 -5.13 0.85 2.52
N ARG A 128 -4.39 1.92 2.18
CA ARG A 128 -3.04 2.16 2.72
C ARG A 128 -3.06 2.41 4.23
N HIS A 129 -4.08 3.12 4.71
CA HIS A 129 -4.25 3.49 6.12
C HIS A 129 -5.33 2.67 6.84
N ALA A 130 -5.55 1.42 6.42
CA ALA A 130 -6.62 0.58 6.96
C ALA A 130 -6.45 0.28 8.45
N ASN A 131 -5.21 0.29 8.95
CA ASN A 131 -4.88 0.11 10.36
C ASN A 131 -5.12 1.39 11.18
N ASP A 132 -4.99 2.56 10.55
CA ASP A 132 -5.07 3.86 11.22
C ASP A 132 -6.49 4.42 11.24
N ILE A 133 -7.28 4.11 10.21
CA ILE A 133 -8.62 4.67 10.01
C ILE A 133 -9.66 3.55 10.17
N LYS A 134 -10.48 3.63 11.22
CA LYS A 134 -11.63 2.73 11.41
C LYS A 134 -12.76 3.12 10.44
N TRP A 135 -12.63 2.70 9.19
CA TRP A 135 -13.63 2.96 8.15
C TRP A 135 -14.83 2.00 8.30
N GLN A 136 -16.00 2.53 8.65
CA GLN A 136 -17.23 1.75 8.61
C GLN A 136 -17.84 1.79 7.21
N ARG A 137 -18.12 0.62 6.62
CA ARG A 137 -18.82 0.55 5.32
C ARG A 137 -20.24 1.11 5.49
N GLU A 138 -20.62 2.04 4.62
CA GLU A 138 -21.91 2.75 4.64
C GLU A 138 -23.12 1.81 4.80
N GLY A 139 -23.11 0.63 4.15
CA GLY A 139 -24.20 -0.34 4.26
C GLY A 139 -24.43 -0.86 5.69
N LYS A 140 -23.40 -0.90 6.54
CA LYS A 140 -23.56 -1.24 7.96
C LYS A 140 -24.21 -0.09 8.74
N MET A 141 -23.83 1.15 8.42
CA MET A 141 -24.39 2.34 9.09
C MET A 141 -25.87 2.56 8.74
N GLU A 142 -26.26 2.35 7.49
CA GLU A 142 -27.66 2.51 7.08
C GLU A 142 -28.56 1.46 7.74
N GLN A 143 -28.06 0.23 7.90
CA GLN A 143 -28.75 -0.79 8.69
C GLN A 143 -28.86 -0.43 10.18
N GLU A 144 -27.81 0.14 10.78
CA GLU A 144 -27.84 0.59 12.18
C GLU A 144 -28.82 1.77 12.39
N ARG A 145 -28.86 2.73 11.47
CA ARG A 145 -29.86 3.82 11.49
C ARG A 145 -31.28 3.29 11.32
N ALA A 146 -31.51 2.40 10.36
CA ALA A 146 -32.83 1.80 10.14
C ALA A 146 -33.30 0.99 11.36
N LYS A 147 -32.39 0.27 12.03
CA LYS A 147 -32.67 -0.43 13.28
C LYS A 147 -32.97 0.51 14.44
N GLY A 148 -32.19 1.59 14.60
CA GLY A 148 -32.45 2.61 15.62
C GLY A 148 -33.81 3.28 15.45
N PHE A 149 -34.15 3.67 14.22
CA PHE A 149 -35.42 4.34 13.92
C PHE A 149 -36.64 3.43 14.12
N SER A 150 -36.55 2.16 13.69
CA SER A 150 -37.63 1.18 13.89
C SER A 150 -37.84 0.79 15.36
N ALA A 151 -36.79 0.82 16.19
CA ALA A 151 -36.92 0.64 17.63
C ALA A 151 -37.65 1.82 18.30
N GLN A 152 -37.33 3.05 17.90
CA GLN A 152 -37.99 4.26 18.43
C GLN A 152 -39.50 4.29 18.10
N ILE A 153 -39.89 3.92 16.88
CA ILE A 153 -41.31 3.85 16.48
C ILE A 153 -42.08 2.81 17.32
N LYS A 154 -41.45 1.68 17.67
CA LYS A 154 -42.09 0.68 18.52
C LYS A 154 -42.41 1.23 19.91
N TYR A 155 -41.49 1.97 20.53
CA TYR A 155 -41.70 2.51 21.89
C TYR A 155 -42.82 3.55 21.95
N VAL A 156 -42.90 4.48 20.99
CA VAL A 156 -43.98 5.51 20.96
C VAL A 156 -45.37 4.88 20.88
N ARG A 157 -45.51 3.72 20.22
CA ARG A 157 -46.79 3.05 20.05
C ARG A 157 -47.34 2.41 21.34
N TRP A 158 -46.50 2.15 22.34
CA TRP A 158 -46.92 1.50 23.59
C TRP A 158 -47.27 2.48 24.72
N GLU A 159 -46.90 3.75 24.61
CA GLU A 159 -47.16 4.76 25.67
C GLU A 159 -48.47 5.55 25.45
N THR A 160 -49.15 5.36 24.32
CA THR A 160 -50.40 6.06 23.96
C THR A 160 -51.68 5.25 24.19
N VAL A 161 -51.65 4.23 25.06
CA VAL A 161 -52.84 3.45 25.47
C VAL A 161 -52.94 3.47 26.99
#